data_AF-A0A1V5YJ94-F1
#
_entry.id   AF-A0A1V5YJ94-F1
#
_cell.length_a   1.000
_cell.length_b   1.000
_cell.length_c   1.000
_cell.angle_alpha   90.00
_cell.angle_beta   90.00
_cell.angle_gamma   90.00
#
_symmetry.space_group_name_H-M   'P 1'
#
loop_
_entity.id
_entity.type
_entity.pdbx_description
1 polymer ?
#
loop_
_entity_poly.entity_id
_entity_poly.type
_entity_poly.pdbx_seq_one_letter_code
_entity_poly.pdbx_strand_id
1 'polypeptide(L)'
;MEERGTLPLLIEFAAPDVVEDVLYPQLRKAESSVNALLERKGFSILRSDVISYSNRAALLLEMEVWRLSRACRREGPPVWQADHISRFLAAHPKTLSGPYVKDGRLVVEEERRYAQAADLLAAELASLSLGRHISASIRSGYKIYAGKELLAIKDDGYRIFLAEYFQARCIRPDAA
;
A
#
# COMPACT_ATOMS: atom_id res chain seq x y z
N MET A 1 -17.76 5.09 -5.83
CA MET A 1 -16.60 4.19 -5.82
C MET A 1 -16.53 3.38 -7.11
N GLU A 2 -17.60 2.65 -7.46
CA GLU A 2 -17.66 1.84 -8.68
C GLU A 2 -17.47 2.67 -9.97
N GLU A 3 -18.07 3.86 -10.06
CA GLU A 3 -17.89 4.78 -11.19
C GLU A 3 -16.45 5.28 -11.38
N ARG A 4 -15.65 5.34 -10.30
CA ARG A 4 -14.27 5.84 -10.35
C ARG A 4 -13.28 4.78 -10.81
N GLY A 5 -13.65 3.49 -10.76
CA GLY A 5 -12.75 2.39 -11.08
C GLY A 5 -11.57 2.24 -10.11
N THR A 6 -11.60 2.89 -8.95
CA THR A 6 -10.56 2.82 -7.91
C THR A 6 -10.94 1.84 -6.80
N LEU A 7 -9.92 1.36 -6.05
CA LEU A 7 -10.13 0.53 -4.86
C LEU A 7 -9.69 1.28 -3.60
N PRO A 8 -10.60 1.67 -2.69
CA PRO A 8 -10.20 2.14 -1.39
C PRO A 8 -9.72 0.98 -0.51
N LEU A 9 -8.60 1.20 0.16
CA LEU A 9 -8.09 0.39 1.23
C LEU A 9 -8.07 1.23 2.51
N LEU A 10 -8.63 0.70 3.59
CA LEU A 10 -8.58 1.33 4.90
C LEU A 10 -7.80 0.44 5.87
N ILE A 11 -6.76 0.99 6.47
CA ILE A 11 -5.99 0.34 7.54
C ILE A 11 -6.45 0.95 8.85
N GLU A 12 -7.10 0.17 9.70
CA GLU A 12 -7.66 0.60 10.99
C GLU A 12 -6.89 -0.03 12.16
N PHE A 13 -6.53 0.75 13.17
CA PHE A 13 -5.82 0.30 14.37
C PHE A 13 -6.20 1.13 15.60
N ALA A 14 -5.75 0.71 16.79
CA ALA A 14 -5.96 1.46 18.01
C ALA A 14 -5.16 2.78 18.00
N ALA A 15 -5.83 3.91 18.23
CA ALA A 15 -5.16 5.19 18.39
C ALA A 15 -4.21 5.12 19.60
N PRO A 16 -2.95 5.51 19.45
CA PRO A 16 -2.07 5.66 20.61
C PRO A 16 -2.61 6.72 21.57
N ASP A 17 -2.42 6.48 22.87
CA ASP A 17 -2.78 7.43 23.94
C ASP A 17 -1.75 8.58 24.00
N VAL A 18 -1.86 9.50 23.05
CA VAL A 18 -1.06 10.72 22.93
C VAL A 18 -1.91 11.86 22.41
N VAL A 19 -1.50 13.10 22.69
CA VAL A 19 -2.19 14.31 22.19
C VAL A 19 -2.12 14.41 20.66
N GLU A 20 -3.09 15.10 20.06
CA GLU A 20 -3.24 15.22 18.60
C GLU A 20 -1.99 15.78 17.89
N ASP A 21 -1.34 16.78 18.49
CA ASP A 21 -0.11 17.39 17.98
C ASP A 21 1.06 16.40 17.86
N VAL A 22 1.02 15.30 18.61
CA VAL A 22 1.99 14.20 18.53
C VAL A 22 1.49 13.09 17.62
N LEU A 23 0.16 12.87 17.56
CA LEU A 23 -0.47 11.81 16.80
C LEU A 23 -0.43 12.08 15.29
N TYR A 24 -0.92 13.23 14.83
CA TYR A 24 -1.07 13.53 13.41
C TYR A 24 0.25 13.54 12.62
N PRO A 25 1.35 14.12 13.14
CA PRO A 25 2.65 14.01 12.45
C PRO A 25 3.10 12.55 12.27
N GLN A 26 2.78 11.66 13.22
CA GLN A 26 3.09 10.24 13.07
C GLN A 26 2.14 9.52 12.12
N LEU A 27 0.86 9.88 12.08
CA LEU A 27 -0.07 9.36 11.07
C LEU A 27 0.38 9.73 9.65
N ARG A 28 0.79 10.99 9.42
CA ARG A 28 1.33 11.44 8.12
C ARG A 28 2.64 10.75 7.74
N LYS A 29 3.51 10.49 8.73
CA LYS A 29 4.72 9.68 8.52
C LYS A 29 4.37 8.23 8.15
N ALA A 30 3.39 7.63 8.81
CA ALA A 30 2.92 6.29 8.53
C ALA A 30 2.33 6.20 7.12
N GLU A 31 1.45 7.14 6.75
CA GLU A 31 0.88 7.29 5.42
C GLU A 31 1.97 7.34 4.35
N SER A 32 2.95 8.24 4.50
CA SER A 32 4.07 8.37 3.55
C SER A 32 4.88 7.08 3.43
N SER A 33 5.11 6.37 4.54
CA SER A 33 5.86 5.12 4.56
C SER A 33 5.12 3.98 3.86
N VAL A 34 3.79 3.94 4.02
CA VAL A 34 2.91 2.97 3.35
C VAL A 34 2.84 3.25 1.85
N ASN A 35 2.66 4.52 1.45
CA ASN A 35 2.67 4.92 0.04
C ASN A 35 3.99 4.52 -0.63
N ALA A 36 5.12 4.84 0.02
CA ALA A 36 6.43 4.44 -0.48
C ALA A 36 6.61 2.92 -0.59
N LEU A 37 6.03 2.11 0.31
CA LEU A 37 6.06 0.65 0.18
C LEU A 37 5.31 0.19 -1.07
N LEU A 38 4.08 0.68 -1.24
CA LEU A 38 3.19 0.32 -2.34
C LEU A 38 3.79 0.69 -3.70
N GLU A 39 4.28 1.93 -3.85
CA GLU A 39 4.93 2.42 -5.07
C GLU A 39 6.17 1.60 -5.44
N ARG A 40 7.05 1.31 -4.47
CA ARG A 40 8.23 0.46 -4.70
C ARG A 40 7.88 -0.96 -5.15
N LYS A 41 6.67 -1.44 -4.86
CA LYS A 41 6.18 -2.76 -5.27
C LYS A 41 5.34 -2.72 -6.57
N GLY A 42 5.17 -1.53 -7.14
CA GLY A 42 4.52 -1.29 -8.43
C GLY A 42 3.03 -1.00 -8.36
N PHE A 43 2.48 -0.81 -7.17
CA PHE A 43 1.10 -0.33 -6.99
C PHE A 43 1.06 1.20 -7.12
N SER A 44 -0.10 1.77 -7.46
CA SER A 44 -0.29 3.23 -7.51
C SER A 44 -1.46 3.68 -6.64
N ILE A 45 -1.24 4.78 -5.94
CA ILE A 45 -2.23 5.43 -5.07
C ILE A 45 -2.70 6.69 -5.80
N LEU A 46 -4.02 6.83 -5.99
CA LEU A 46 -4.61 8.05 -6.54
C LEU A 46 -4.51 9.19 -5.53
N ARG A 47 -4.80 8.88 -4.27
CA ARG A 47 -4.68 9.78 -3.11
C ARG A 47 -4.82 8.99 -1.80
N SER A 48 -4.39 9.59 -0.71
CA SER A 48 -4.50 9.03 0.64
C SER A 48 -4.90 10.10 1.65
N ASP A 49 -5.39 9.67 2.80
CA ASP A 49 -5.60 10.53 3.96
C ASP A 49 -5.54 9.74 5.27
N VAL A 50 -5.53 10.44 6.40
CA VAL A 50 -5.53 9.83 7.75
C VAL A 50 -6.58 10.46 8.63
N ILE A 51 -7.06 9.68 9.60
CA ILE A 51 -7.97 10.16 10.63
C ILE A 51 -7.67 9.49 11.97
N SER A 52 -7.91 10.22 13.05
CA SER A 52 -8.10 9.65 14.39
C SER A 52 -9.46 10.04 14.92
N TYR A 53 -10.18 9.08 15.50
CA TYR A 53 -11.46 9.31 16.14
C TYR A 53 -11.60 8.40 17.36
N SER A 54 -11.91 9.00 18.51
CA SER A 54 -11.98 8.28 19.79
C SER A 54 -10.68 7.49 20.05
N ASN A 55 -10.77 6.18 20.29
CA ASN A 55 -9.64 5.28 20.52
C ASN A 55 -9.15 4.57 19.24
N ARG A 56 -9.51 5.05 18.04
CA ARG A 56 -9.14 4.46 16.74
C ARG A 56 -8.43 5.46 15.85
N ALA A 57 -7.54 4.96 15.01
CA ALA A 57 -6.94 5.72 13.94
C ALA A 57 -6.90 4.88 12.66
N ALA A 58 -6.89 5.56 11.52
CA ALA A 58 -6.83 4.90 10.24
C ALA A 58 -6.05 5.66 9.17
N LEU A 59 -5.51 4.88 8.23
CA LEU A 59 -4.96 5.33 6.96
C LEU A 59 -5.92 4.89 5.85
N LEU A 60 -6.40 5.84 5.06
CA LEU A 60 -7.21 5.59 3.87
C LEU A 60 -6.34 5.78 2.63
N LEU A 61 -6.37 4.79 1.74
CA LEU A 61 -5.64 4.79 0.46
C LEU A 61 -6.64 4.53 -0.65
N GLU A 62 -6.86 5.49 -1.55
CA GLU A 62 -7.62 5.25 -2.78
C GLU A 62 -6.65 4.76 -3.86
N MET A 63 -6.66 3.45 -4.14
CA MET A 63 -5.74 2.82 -5.08
C MET A 63 -6.23 2.98 -6.53
N GLU A 64 -5.32 3.37 -7.41
CA GLU A 64 -5.53 3.34 -8.86
C GLU A 64 -5.10 1.99 -9.45
N VAL A 65 -3.95 1.46 -9.01
CA VAL A 65 -3.51 0.10 -9.32
C VAL A 65 -3.37 -0.69 -8.03
N TRP A 66 -4.37 -1.54 -7.73
CA TRP A 66 -4.38 -2.41 -6.54
C TRP A 66 -4.07 -3.87 -6.85
N ARG A 67 -4.10 -4.27 -8.12
CA ARG A 67 -3.86 -5.63 -8.60
C ARG A 67 -2.87 -5.60 -9.75
N LEU A 68 -1.80 -6.38 -9.62
CA LEU A 68 -0.74 -6.53 -10.62
C LEU A 68 -0.80 -7.93 -11.26
N SER A 69 -0.13 -8.09 -12.40
CA SER A 69 0.10 -9.40 -13.00
C SER A 69 0.87 -10.31 -12.04
N ARG A 70 0.56 -11.62 -12.03
CA ARG A 70 1.33 -12.61 -11.25
C ARG A 70 2.78 -12.67 -11.69
N ALA A 71 3.06 -12.49 -12.99
CA ALA A 71 4.43 -12.42 -13.48
C ALA A 71 5.07 -11.05 -13.17
N CYS A 72 6.34 -11.06 -12.79
CA CYS A 72 7.21 -9.89 -12.78
C CYS A 72 8.60 -10.20 -13.34
N ARG A 73 9.23 -9.18 -13.92
CA ARG A 73 10.62 -9.24 -14.37
C ARG A 73 11.57 -8.94 -13.22
N ARG A 74 12.67 -9.67 -13.17
CA ARG A 74 13.85 -9.38 -12.35
C ARG A 74 14.99 -9.06 -13.27
N GLU A 75 15.49 -7.85 -13.15
CA GLU A 75 16.69 -7.41 -13.86
C GLU A 75 17.91 -7.74 -13.02
N GLY A 76 18.80 -8.52 -13.62
CA GLY A 76 20.05 -8.95 -13.05
C GLY A 76 21.22 -8.09 -13.51
N PRO A 77 22.44 -8.60 -13.34
CA PRO A 77 23.66 -7.89 -13.71
C PRO A 77 23.80 -7.79 -15.24
N PRO A 78 24.69 -6.90 -15.72
CA PRO A 78 25.11 -6.90 -17.11
C PRO A 78 25.75 -8.23 -17.52
N VAL A 79 25.55 -8.63 -18.79
CA VAL A 79 25.93 -9.96 -19.29
C VAL A 79 27.44 -10.26 -19.28
N TRP A 80 28.29 -9.24 -19.19
CA TRP A 80 29.76 -9.40 -19.12
C TRP A 80 30.28 -9.69 -17.70
N GLN A 81 29.41 -9.69 -16.68
CA GLN A 81 29.78 -9.98 -15.29
C GLN A 81 29.45 -11.43 -14.92
N ALA A 82 30.21 -12.38 -15.46
CA ALA A 82 29.94 -13.83 -15.34
C ALA A 82 29.75 -14.31 -13.88
N ASP A 83 30.58 -13.83 -12.94
CA ASP A 83 30.47 -14.21 -11.52
C ASP A 83 29.16 -13.75 -10.89
N HIS A 84 28.65 -12.59 -11.31
CA HIS A 84 27.40 -12.04 -10.79
C HIS A 84 26.18 -12.73 -11.41
N ILE A 85 26.29 -13.23 -12.65
CA ILE A 85 25.22 -13.98 -13.32
C ILE A 85 24.89 -15.25 -12.55
N SER A 86 25.90 -16.03 -12.17
CA SER A 86 25.69 -17.30 -11.45
C SER A 86 24.98 -17.07 -10.11
N ARG A 87 25.40 -16.03 -9.37
CA ARG A 87 24.74 -15.65 -8.10
C ARG A 87 23.31 -15.17 -8.31
N PHE A 88 23.05 -14.42 -9.37
CA PHE A 88 21.70 -13.95 -9.71
C PHE A 88 20.77 -15.12 -10.03
N LEU A 89 21.19 -16.05 -10.90
CA LEU A 89 20.39 -17.23 -11.24
C LEU A 89 20.12 -18.11 -10.02
N ALA A 90 21.11 -18.29 -9.14
CA ALA A 90 20.93 -19.03 -7.88
C ALA A 90 19.93 -18.36 -6.92
N ALA A 91 19.83 -17.03 -6.93
CA ALA A 91 18.85 -16.28 -6.13
C ALA A 91 17.43 -16.36 -6.71
N HIS A 92 17.28 -16.72 -7.98
CA HIS A 92 16.02 -16.79 -8.70
C HIS A 92 15.76 -18.18 -9.32
N PRO A 93 15.66 -19.26 -8.51
CA PRO A 93 15.58 -20.64 -9.01
C PRO A 93 14.22 -21.02 -9.61
N LYS A 94 13.17 -20.23 -9.36
CA LYS A 94 11.79 -20.51 -9.79
C LYS A 94 11.33 -19.46 -10.80
N THR A 95 11.77 -19.61 -12.05
CA THR A 95 11.39 -18.72 -13.14
C THR A 95 10.12 -19.23 -13.83
N LEU A 96 9.27 -18.28 -14.24
CA LEU A 96 8.18 -18.51 -15.19
C LEU A 96 8.71 -18.47 -16.63
N SER A 97 9.73 -17.64 -16.89
CA SER A 97 10.39 -17.51 -18.20
C SER A 97 11.83 -16.97 -18.05
N GLY A 98 12.66 -17.23 -19.05
CA GLY A 98 14.08 -16.89 -19.06
C GLY A 98 14.99 -17.95 -18.44
N PRO A 99 16.30 -17.65 -18.27
CA PRO A 99 16.91 -16.33 -18.46
C PRO A 99 17.01 -15.88 -19.93
N TYR A 100 16.92 -14.58 -20.16
CA TYR A 100 17.17 -13.95 -21.47
C TYR A 100 17.90 -12.61 -21.28
N VAL A 101 18.40 -12.03 -22.38
CA VAL A 101 19.08 -10.73 -22.35
C VAL A 101 18.14 -9.64 -22.82
N LYS A 102 18.03 -8.57 -22.05
CA LYS A 102 17.31 -7.35 -22.44
C LYS A 102 18.12 -6.14 -22.02
N ASP A 103 18.34 -5.21 -22.95
CA ASP A 103 19.09 -3.97 -22.71
C ASP A 103 20.47 -4.21 -22.07
N GLY A 104 21.16 -5.26 -22.51
CA GLY A 104 22.49 -5.67 -22.02
C GLY A 104 22.50 -6.32 -20.63
N ARG A 105 21.34 -6.55 -20.02
CA ARG A 105 21.18 -7.18 -18.71
C ARG A 105 20.54 -8.55 -18.81
N LEU A 106 20.92 -9.42 -17.87
CA LEU A 106 20.24 -10.70 -17.67
C LEU A 106 18.87 -10.44 -17.06
N VAL A 107 17.82 -11.06 -17.59
CA VAL A 107 16.45 -10.93 -17.09
C VAL A 107 15.85 -12.31 -16.91
N VAL A 108 15.12 -12.48 -15.81
CA VAL A 108 14.21 -13.61 -15.60
C VAL A 108 12.82 -13.08 -15.31
N GLU A 109 11.80 -13.86 -15.65
CA GLU A 109 10.43 -13.62 -15.22
C GLU A 109 10.10 -14.63 -14.13
N GLU A 110 9.54 -14.17 -13.02
CA GLU A 110 9.16 -15.01 -11.88
C GLU A 110 7.78 -14.61 -11.37
N GLU A 111 7.23 -15.44 -10.48
CA GLU A 111 5.98 -15.11 -9.82
C GLU A 111 6.19 -14.04 -8.72
N ARG A 112 5.37 -13.00 -8.74
CA ARG A 112 5.30 -11.98 -7.71
C ARG A 112 4.87 -12.61 -6.40
N ARG A 113 5.58 -12.26 -5.33
CA ARG A 113 5.19 -12.64 -3.96
C ARG A 113 3.81 -12.11 -3.56
N TYR A 114 3.47 -10.88 -3.96
CA TYR A 114 2.17 -10.26 -3.70
C TYR A 114 1.66 -9.60 -4.97
N ALA A 115 0.52 -10.09 -5.48
CA ALA A 115 -0.14 -9.52 -6.65
C ALA A 115 -1.22 -8.49 -6.27
N GLN A 116 -1.67 -8.46 -5.01
CA GLN A 116 -2.64 -7.49 -4.50
C GLN A 116 -2.01 -6.60 -3.44
N ALA A 117 -2.40 -5.33 -3.42
CA ALA A 117 -1.93 -4.35 -2.45
C ALA A 117 -2.32 -4.74 -1.01
N ALA A 118 -3.54 -5.24 -0.79
CA ALA A 118 -4.00 -5.69 0.52
C ALA A 118 -3.13 -6.83 1.07
N ASP A 119 -2.75 -7.81 0.23
CA ASP A 119 -1.89 -8.93 0.63
C ASP A 119 -0.48 -8.45 1.03
N LEU A 120 0.08 -7.49 0.27
CA LEU A 120 1.36 -6.85 0.60
C LEU A 120 1.29 -6.14 1.96
N LEU A 121 0.25 -5.33 2.18
CA LEU A 121 0.07 -4.60 3.43
C LEU A 121 -0.13 -5.56 4.60
N ALA A 122 -0.95 -6.60 4.43
CA ALA A 122 -1.14 -7.62 5.45
C ALA A 122 0.17 -8.27 5.89
N ALA A 123 1.12 -8.47 4.96
CA ALA A 123 2.38 -9.13 5.26
C ALA A 123 3.50 -8.21 5.77
N GLU A 124 3.56 -6.95 5.31
CA GLU A 124 4.72 -6.08 5.52
C GLU A 124 4.42 -4.86 6.41
N LEU A 125 3.16 -4.52 6.69
CA LEU A 125 2.83 -3.28 7.40
C LEU A 125 3.48 -3.20 8.79
N ALA A 126 3.49 -4.31 9.54
CA ALA A 126 4.08 -4.38 10.89
C ALA A 126 5.61 -4.25 10.92
N SER A 127 6.29 -4.46 9.78
CA SER A 127 7.75 -4.32 9.66
C SER A 127 8.18 -2.89 9.29
N LEU A 128 7.25 -2.02 8.91
CA LEU A 128 7.54 -0.64 8.51
C LEU A 128 7.86 0.28 9.69
N SER A 129 8.68 1.30 9.40
CA SER A 129 8.96 2.41 10.30
C SER A 129 7.87 3.49 10.19
N LEU A 130 6.78 3.30 10.92
CA LEU A 130 5.56 4.13 10.85
C LEU A 130 5.56 5.29 11.85
N GLY A 131 6.64 5.45 12.63
CA GLY A 131 6.67 6.31 13.81
C GLY A 131 6.46 5.50 15.09
N ARG A 132 7.06 5.95 16.21
CA ARG A 132 7.19 5.15 17.43
C ARG A 132 5.85 4.61 17.95
N HIS A 133 4.82 5.46 17.99
CA HIS A 133 3.53 5.11 18.55
C HIS A 133 2.69 4.32 17.56
N ILE A 134 2.65 4.73 16.30
CA ILE A 134 1.89 4.04 15.25
C ILE A 134 2.43 2.63 15.01
N SER A 135 3.75 2.47 14.93
CA SER A 135 4.39 1.16 14.82
C SER A 135 4.05 0.24 16.00
N ALA A 136 3.91 0.76 17.22
CA ALA A 136 3.49 -0.03 18.37
C ALA A 136 2.01 -0.43 18.29
N SER A 137 1.12 0.49 17.91
CA SER A 137 -0.30 0.20 17.70
C SER A 137 -0.52 -0.84 16.61
N ILE A 138 0.12 -0.68 15.46
CA ILE A 138 0.05 -1.63 14.34
C ILE A 138 0.53 -3.02 14.77
N ARG A 139 1.66 -3.13 15.48
CA ARG A 139 2.14 -4.42 15.98
C ARG A 139 1.18 -5.08 16.99
N SER A 140 0.39 -4.29 17.70
CA SER A 140 -0.62 -4.79 18.63
C SER A 140 -1.89 -5.28 17.93
N GLY A 141 -2.09 -4.87 16.68
CA GLY A 141 -3.18 -5.35 15.82
C GLY A 141 -3.76 -4.24 14.94
N TYR A 142 -4.17 -4.64 13.74
CA TYR A 142 -4.85 -3.78 12.77
C TYR A 142 -5.83 -4.60 11.93
N LYS A 143 -6.73 -3.90 11.24
CA LYS A 143 -7.64 -4.46 10.22
C LYS A 143 -7.41 -3.75 8.90
N ILE A 144 -7.49 -4.50 7.81
CA ILE A 144 -7.49 -3.95 6.46
C ILE A 144 -8.87 -4.21 5.88
N TYR A 145 -9.53 -3.16 5.41
CA TYR A 145 -10.78 -3.24 4.66
C TYR A 145 -10.51 -2.86 3.21
N ALA A 146 -11.01 -3.65 2.27
CA ALA A 146 -10.87 -3.41 0.85
C ALA A 146 -12.23 -3.22 0.16
N GLY A 147 -12.38 -2.11 -0.57
CA GLY A 147 -13.54 -1.84 -1.38
C GLY A 147 -14.87 -1.92 -0.62
N LYS A 148 -15.71 -2.91 -0.96
CA LYS A 148 -17.03 -3.09 -0.33
C LYS A 148 -16.95 -3.49 1.15
N GLU A 149 -15.82 -3.99 1.62
CA GLU A 149 -15.62 -4.30 3.04
C GLU A 149 -15.70 -3.05 3.92
N LEU A 150 -15.42 -1.86 3.37
CA LEU A 150 -15.59 -0.59 4.10
C LEU A 150 -17.06 -0.36 4.52
N LEU A 151 -18.03 -0.96 3.82
CA LEU A 151 -19.45 -0.88 4.19
C LEU A 151 -19.78 -1.60 5.50
N ALA A 152 -18.90 -2.49 5.97
CA ALA A 152 -19.04 -3.16 7.26
C ALA A 152 -18.71 -2.22 8.44
N ILE A 153 -18.10 -1.06 8.18
CA ILE A 153 -17.76 -0.08 9.21
C ILE A 153 -19.04 0.65 9.62
N LYS A 154 -19.42 0.46 10.88
CA LYS A 154 -20.64 1.04 11.48
C LYS A 154 -20.38 2.31 12.28
N ASP A 155 -19.12 2.65 12.53
CA ASP A 155 -18.77 3.84 13.29
C ASP A 155 -19.09 5.12 12.49
N ASP A 156 -19.87 6.02 13.08
CA ASP A 156 -20.36 7.22 12.41
C ASP A 156 -19.23 8.20 12.06
N GLY A 157 -18.21 8.32 12.93
CA GLY A 157 -17.04 9.17 12.67
C GLY A 157 -16.30 8.75 11.40
N TYR A 158 -16.09 7.44 11.24
CA TYR A 158 -15.54 6.87 10.02
C TYR A 158 -16.42 7.11 8.79
N ARG A 159 -17.74 6.95 8.92
CA ARG A 159 -18.66 7.13 7.80
C ARG A 159 -18.70 8.59 7.32
N ILE A 160 -18.65 9.55 8.25
CA ILE A 160 -18.54 10.98 7.94
C ILE A 160 -17.23 11.25 7.20
N PHE A 161 -16.10 10.79 7.73
CA PHE A 161 -14.80 10.94 7.07
C PHE A 161 -14.77 10.34 5.66
N LEU A 162 -15.31 9.13 5.48
CA LEU A 162 -15.39 8.51 4.16
C LEU A 162 -16.28 9.33 3.21
N ALA A 163 -17.43 9.80 3.70
CA ALA A 163 -18.32 10.65 2.92
C ALA A 163 -17.62 11.94 2.49
N GLU A 164 -16.96 12.64 3.42
CA GLU A 164 -16.19 13.86 3.15
C GLU A 164 -15.05 13.58 2.17
N TYR A 165 -14.25 12.54 2.37
CA TYR A 165 -13.16 12.18 1.48
C TYR A 165 -13.60 11.96 0.02
N PHE A 166 -14.76 11.32 -0.17
CA PHE A 166 -15.33 11.07 -1.50
C PHE A 166 -16.15 12.26 -2.04
N GLN A 167 -16.73 13.11 -1.20
CA GLN A 167 -17.54 14.27 -1.60
C GLN A 167 -16.76 15.57 -1.77
N ALA A 168 -15.71 15.81 -0.97
CA ALA A 168 -15.01 17.09 -0.81
C ALA A 168 -14.38 17.66 -2.09
N ARG A 169 -14.52 16.99 -3.23
CA ARG A 169 -14.03 17.46 -4.53
C ARG A 169 -15.03 17.30 -5.67
N CYS A 170 -16.31 17.07 -5.35
CA CYS A 170 -17.39 17.24 -6.31
C CYS A 170 -17.73 18.73 -6.38
N ILE A 171 -17.16 19.47 -7.34
CA ILE A 171 -17.70 20.79 -7.67
C ILE A 171 -19.10 20.52 -8.23
N ARG A 172 -20.13 20.91 -7.49
CA ARG A 172 -21.50 20.88 -8.03
C ARG A 172 -21.60 21.94 -9.13
N PRO A 173 -22.03 21.59 -10.35
CA PRO A 173 -22.14 22.55 -11.45
C PRO A 173 -23.10 23.71 -11.16
N ASP A 174 -23.97 23.58 -10.16
CA ASP A 174 -24.99 24.58 -9.80
C ASP A 174 -24.48 25.69 -8.86
N ALA A 175 -23.16 25.83 -8.69
CA ALA A 175 -22.54 26.86 -7.85
C ALA A 175 -21.76 27.92 -8.68
N ALA A 176 -22.32 28.29 -9.83
CA ALA A 176 -21.88 29.42 -10.67
C ALA A 176 -23.07 30.31 -11.05
#